data_AF-A0A4V3FUR9-F1
#
_entry.id   AF-A0A4V3FUR9-F1
#
_cell.length_a   1.000
_cell.length_b   1.000
_cell.length_c   1.000
_cell.angle_alpha   90.00
_cell.angle_beta   90.00
_cell.angle_gamma   90.00
#
_symmetry.space_group_name_H-M   'P 1'
#
loop_
_entity.id
_entity.type
_entity.pdbx_description
1 polymer ?
#
loop_
_entity_poly.entity_id
_entity_poly.type
_entity_poly.pdbx_seq_one_letter_code
_entity_poly.pdbx_strand_id
1 'polypeptide(L)'
;MSTNYSLAVTNNSSQLQDIVVFQKAPDRGRHNVLSLAWLTKRAHSGATVTFNWSEDYNFVWSESGPLRPGVTFKAQQAVPADPDRPVNNQIQFGYPSEAYTFVDGPAVRHPRPGSIYIRTLSDVPNGGAWVGIGMSGAGTFVVPATPNMVYDFTPHPEYWVAAGTFTAGEVMDIEEITNAHKVTYESTLTHSLVLHADNLMRAA
;
A
#
# COMPACT_ATOMS: atom_id res chain seq x y z
N MET A 1 -17.21 8.74 8.58
CA MET A 1 -16.77 9.63 7.49
C MET A 1 -15.29 9.37 7.33
N SER A 2 -14.83 9.11 6.11
CA SER A 2 -13.42 8.85 5.83
C SER A 2 -12.66 10.17 5.73
N THR A 3 -11.45 10.24 6.29
CA THR A 3 -10.57 11.41 6.19
C THR A 3 -9.98 11.46 4.79
N ASN A 4 -10.20 12.56 4.06
CA ASN A 4 -9.74 12.73 2.69
C ASN A 4 -8.49 13.60 2.64
N TYR A 5 -7.43 13.08 2.06
CA TYR A 5 -6.15 13.76 1.88
C TYR A 5 -5.94 14.16 0.43
N SER A 6 -5.21 15.25 0.22
CA SER A 6 -4.81 15.74 -1.08
C SER A 6 -3.35 16.16 -1.09
N LEU A 7 -2.65 15.82 -2.18
CA LEU A 7 -1.27 16.22 -2.43
C LEU A 7 -1.12 16.70 -3.86
N ALA A 8 -0.79 17.98 -4.04
CA ALA A 8 -0.37 18.51 -5.33
C ALA A 8 1.16 18.45 -5.42
N VAL A 9 1.69 17.98 -6.55
CA VAL A 9 3.13 17.96 -6.83
C VAL A 9 3.39 18.60 -8.18
N THR A 10 4.18 19.67 -8.18
CA THR A 10 4.62 20.36 -9.40
C THR A 10 6.01 19.87 -9.78
N ASN A 11 6.16 19.37 -11.01
CA ASN A 11 7.47 18.97 -11.52
C ASN A 11 8.19 20.18 -12.12
N ASN A 12 9.16 20.75 -11.41
CA ASN A 12 10.08 21.79 -11.90
C ASN A 12 11.47 21.23 -12.23
N SER A 13 11.61 19.91 -12.36
CA SER A 13 12.80 19.30 -12.95
C SER A 13 12.80 19.50 -14.47
N SER A 14 13.93 19.24 -15.13
CA SER A 14 14.05 19.34 -16.58
C SER A 14 13.50 18.13 -17.34
N GLN A 15 13.03 17.10 -16.64
CA GLN A 15 12.68 15.80 -17.22
C GLN A 15 11.23 15.42 -16.94
N LEU A 16 10.70 14.51 -17.76
CA LEU A 16 9.47 13.80 -17.48
C LEU A 16 9.71 12.82 -16.33
N GLN A 17 8.94 12.91 -15.25
CA GLN A 17 9.12 12.11 -14.05
C GLN A 17 7.84 11.36 -13.68
N ASP A 18 7.98 10.13 -13.20
CA ASP A 18 6.93 9.44 -12.46
C ASP A 18 7.05 9.85 -10.99
N ILE A 19 5.95 10.34 -10.43
CA ILE A 19 5.83 10.72 -9.03
C ILE A 19 5.02 9.64 -8.34
N VAL A 20 5.56 9.08 -7.26
CA VAL A 20 4.94 8.03 -6.47
C VAL A 20 4.61 8.53 -5.06
N VAL A 21 3.41 8.21 -4.58
CA VAL A 21 3.07 8.24 -3.16
C VAL A 21 3.08 6.81 -2.66
N PHE A 22 3.78 6.57 -1.55
CA PHE A 22 3.89 5.27 -0.93
C PHE A 22 3.86 5.37 0.59
N GLN A 23 3.70 4.23 1.25
CA GLN A 23 3.74 4.11 2.70
C GLN A 23 4.93 3.22 3.08
N LYS A 24 5.54 3.47 4.23
CA LYS A 24 6.56 2.59 4.80
C LYS A 24 5.89 1.63 5.77
N ALA A 25 6.21 0.34 5.67
CA ALA A 25 5.69 -0.63 6.63
C ALA A 25 6.18 -0.26 8.03
N PRO A 26 5.31 -0.26 9.06
CA PRO A 26 5.75 0.00 10.41
C PRO A 26 6.76 -1.09 10.82
N ASP A 27 7.94 -0.66 11.26
CA ASP A 27 9.10 -1.50 11.59
C ASP A 27 8.88 -2.32 12.87
N ARG A 28 7.87 -3.22 12.84
CA ARG A 28 7.47 -4.09 13.95
C ARG A 28 7.98 -5.51 13.78
N GLY A 29 9.24 -5.65 13.37
CA GLY A 29 9.95 -6.94 13.38
C GLY A 29 9.36 -8.02 12.49
N ARG A 30 8.57 -7.65 11.47
CA ARG A 30 8.07 -8.61 10.48
C ARG A 30 8.97 -8.65 9.27
N HIS A 31 9.74 -9.72 9.19
CA HIS A 31 10.49 -10.06 8.00
C HIS A 31 9.51 -10.27 6.83
N ASN A 32 9.81 -9.68 5.67
CA ASN A 32 9.16 -9.90 4.37
C ASN A 32 7.85 -9.14 4.07
N VAL A 33 7.56 -8.03 4.76
CA VAL A 33 6.52 -7.10 4.29
C VAL A 33 7.08 -6.26 3.14
N LEU A 34 6.49 -6.38 1.96
CA LEU A 34 6.83 -5.57 0.80
C LEU A 34 5.91 -4.36 0.72
N SER A 35 6.51 -3.19 0.50
CA SER A 35 5.75 -1.96 0.24
C SER A 35 5.56 -1.78 -1.25
N LEU A 36 4.39 -1.27 -1.63
CA LEU A 36 4.00 -1.08 -3.02
C LEU A 36 3.97 0.40 -3.39
N ALA A 37 4.23 0.70 -4.66
CA ALA A 37 4.00 2.00 -5.28
C ALA A 37 2.50 2.28 -5.32
N TRP A 38 1.98 2.84 -4.23
CA TRP A 38 0.55 2.90 -3.98
C TRP A 38 -0.19 3.78 -4.98
N LEU A 39 0.24 5.03 -5.16
CA LEU A 39 -0.32 5.95 -6.17
C LEU A 39 0.81 6.50 -7.03
N THR A 40 0.69 6.40 -8.35
CA THR A 40 1.68 6.95 -9.29
C THR A 40 1.01 7.86 -10.31
N LYS A 41 1.63 9.01 -10.60
CA LYS A 41 1.25 9.89 -11.71
C LYS A 41 2.49 10.43 -12.40
N ARG A 42 2.38 10.67 -13.70
CA ARG A 42 3.48 11.17 -14.52
C ARG A 42 3.29 12.66 -14.80
N ALA A 43 4.35 13.44 -14.68
CA ALA A 43 4.31 14.89 -14.86
C ALA A 43 5.48 15.37 -15.74
N HIS A 44 5.18 16.15 -16.78
CA HIS A 44 6.20 16.90 -17.52
C HIS A 44 6.73 18.09 -16.70
N SER A 45 7.90 18.62 -17.06
CA SER A 45 8.41 19.88 -16.54
C SER A 45 7.35 20.99 -16.66
N GLY A 46 7.11 21.72 -15.56
CA GLY A 46 6.10 22.76 -15.42
C GLY A 46 4.67 22.26 -15.13
N ALA A 47 4.43 20.94 -15.14
CA ALA A 47 3.11 20.38 -14.88
C ALA A 47 2.91 20.05 -13.39
N THR A 48 1.66 20.19 -12.93
CA THR A 48 1.23 19.78 -11.59
C THR A 48 0.32 18.56 -11.68
N VAL A 49 0.57 17.56 -10.83
CA VAL A 49 -0.32 16.41 -10.65
C VAL A 49 -0.87 16.41 -9.22
N THR A 50 -2.14 16.01 -9.07
CA THR A 50 -2.80 15.95 -7.77
C THR A 50 -3.16 14.52 -7.41
N PHE A 51 -2.73 14.05 -6.25
CA PHE A 51 -3.15 12.79 -5.65
C PHE A 51 -4.25 13.06 -4.64
N ASN A 52 -5.27 12.21 -4.61
CA ASN A 52 -6.33 12.27 -3.61
C ASN A 52 -6.59 10.85 -3.12
N TRP A 53 -6.77 10.69 -1.83
CA TRP A 53 -7.09 9.41 -1.21
C TRP A 53 -7.89 9.62 0.06
N SER A 54 -8.48 8.54 0.52
CA SER A 54 -9.24 8.44 1.76
C SER A 54 -8.67 7.30 2.60
N GLU A 55 -8.82 7.33 3.91
CA GLU A 55 -8.46 6.22 4.81
C GLU A 55 -9.45 5.05 4.74
N ASP A 56 -9.90 4.73 3.53
CA ASP A 56 -10.74 3.58 3.24
C ASP A 56 -9.83 2.36 3.02
N TYR A 57 -9.62 1.60 4.09
CA TYR A 57 -8.79 0.40 4.05
C TYR A 57 -9.47 -0.74 3.29
N ASN A 58 -8.66 -1.63 2.74
CA ASN A 58 -9.14 -2.84 2.10
C ASN A 58 -8.14 -3.98 2.24
N PHE A 59 -8.62 -5.21 2.27
CA PHE A 59 -7.81 -6.40 2.04
C PHE A 59 -7.48 -6.49 0.54
N VAL A 60 -6.31 -7.03 0.20
CA VAL A 60 -5.93 -7.35 -1.19
C VAL A 60 -5.25 -8.70 -1.28
N TRP A 61 -5.40 -9.36 -2.42
CA TRP A 61 -4.54 -10.49 -2.79
C TRP A 61 -4.24 -10.51 -4.28
N SER A 62 -3.16 -11.19 -4.64
CA SER A 62 -2.79 -11.50 -6.02
C SER A 62 -2.08 -12.85 -6.06
N GLU A 63 -2.47 -13.69 -7.01
CA GLU A 63 -1.72 -14.83 -7.49
C GLU A 63 -0.57 -14.29 -8.34
N SER A 64 0.64 -14.43 -7.81
CA SER A 64 1.85 -14.02 -8.49
C SER A 64 2.99 -14.88 -8.01
N GLY A 65 4.03 -14.99 -8.84
CA GLY A 65 5.28 -15.61 -8.45
C GLY A 65 6.01 -14.80 -7.36
N PRO A 66 7.30 -15.08 -7.13
CA PRO A 66 8.10 -14.33 -6.18
C PRO A 66 8.10 -12.83 -6.52
N LEU A 67 7.55 -12.02 -5.63
CA LEU A 67 7.64 -10.57 -5.71
C LEU A 67 9.01 -10.11 -5.24
N ARG A 68 9.60 -9.19 -6.00
CA ARG A 68 10.87 -8.51 -5.76
C ARG A 68 10.77 -7.09 -6.33
N PRO A 69 11.65 -6.15 -5.93
CA PRO A 69 11.63 -4.80 -6.45
C PRO A 69 11.46 -4.72 -7.97
N GLY A 70 10.56 -3.85 -8.43
CA GLY A 70 10.20 -3.66 -9.84
C GLY A 70 9.16 -4.64 -10.41
N VAL A 71 8.74 -5.67 -9.67
CA VAL A 71 7.62 -6.54 -10.09
C VAL A 71 6.29 -5.91 -9.68
N THR A 72 5.34 -5.82 -10.61
CA THR A 72 4.00 -5.27 -10.34
C THR A 72 3.08 -6.26 -9.65
N PHE A 73 2.63 -5.92 -8.44
CA PHE A 73 1.48 -6.55 -7.79
C PHE A 73 0.19 -5.98 -8.37
N LYS A 74 -0.69 -6.85 -8.88
CA LYS A 74 -2.02 -6.47 -9.36
C LYS A 74 -3.06 -7.20 -8.54
N ALA A 75 -3.75 -6.47 -7.66
CA ALA A 75 -4.80 -7.05 -6.84
C ALA A 75 -5.88 -7.68 -7.73
N GLN A 76 -6.14 -8.98 -7.53
CA GLN A 76 -7.22 -9.70 -8.21
C GLN A 76 -8.54 -9.58 -7.45
N GLN A 77 -8.47 -9.36 -6.14
CA GLN A 77 -9.61 -9.03 -5.31
C GLN A 77 -9.20 -7.95 -4.31
N ALA A 78 -10.13 -7.03 -4.06
CA ALA A 78 -10.07 -6.10 -2.95
C ALA A 78 -11.39 -6.17 -2.17
N VAL A 79 -11.31 -6.27 -0.84
CA VAL A 79 -12.48 -6.32 0.05
C VAL A 79 -12.36 -5.18 1.07
N PRO A 80 -13.38 -4.33 1.25
CA PRO A 80 -13.32 -3.25 2.24
C PRO A 80 -13.00 -3.77 3.64
N ALA A 81 -12.18 -3.02 4.37
CA ALA A 81 -11.77 -3.31 5.73
C ALA A 81 -11.97 -2.08 6.61
N ASP A 82 -12.31 -2.27 7.87
CA ASP A 82 -12.41 -1.20 8.85
C ASP A 82 -11.62 -1.59 10.10
N PRO A 83 -10.41 -1.03 10.34
CA PRO A 83 -9.56 -1.39 11.47
C PRO A 83 -10.23 -1.28 12.84
N ASP A 84 -11.23 -0.40 12.98
CA ASP A 84 -11.89 -0.10 14.25
C ASP A 84 -13.18 -0.90 14.46
N ARG A 85 -13.58 -1.70 13.47
CA ARG A 85 -14.76 -2.57 13.53
C ARG A 85 -14.34 -4.04 13.54
N PRO A 86 -14.38 -4.73 14.70
CA PRO A 86 -14.09 -6.17 14.83
C PRO A 86 -14.78 -7.11 13.84
N VAL A 87 -15.93 -6.71 13.30
CA VAL A 87 -16.70 -7.47 12.31
C VAL A 87 -16.12 -7.37 10.90
N ASN A 88 -15.39 -6.29 10.59
CA ASN A 88 -14.88 -5.96 9.25
C ASN A 88 -13.35 -5.74 9.25
N ASN A 89 -12.67 -6.02 10.35
CA ASN A 89 -11.22 -5.89 10.47
C ASN A 89 -10.50 -7.23 10.33
N GLN A 90 -11.20 -8.28 9.91
CA GLN A 90 -10.61 -9.60 9.73
C GLN A 90 -11.23 -10.34 8.57
N ILE A 91 -10.42 -11.16 7.91
CA ILE A 91 -10.85 -12.03 6.82
C ILE A 91 -10.02 -13.30 6.79
N GLN A 92 -10.55 -14.35 6.16
CA GLN A 92 -9.78 -15.54 5.83
C GLN A 92 -9.39 -15.52 4.36
N PHE A 93 -8.30 -16.20 4.02
CA PHE A 93 -7.84 -16.39 2.65
C PHE A 93 -7.65 -17.88 2.40
N GLY A 94 -8.29 -18.41 1.37
CA GLY A 94 -8.30 -19.84 1.06
C GLY A 94 -8.01 -20.11 -0.41
N TYR A 95 -7.97 -21.39 -0.75
CA TYR A 95 -7.85 -21.90 -2.11
C TYR A 95 -8.93 -22.95 -2.40
N PRO A 96 -10.22 -22.66 -2.13
CA PRO A 96 -11.30 -23.59 -2.39
C PRO A 96 -11.43 -23.85 -3.89
N SER A 97 -11.65 -25.12 -4.26
CA SER A 97 -11.88 -25.51 -5.65
C SER A 97 -10.79 -25.04 -6.62
N GLU A 98 -9.53 -25.05 -6.16
CA GLU A 98 -8.36 -24.65 -6.96
C GLU A 98 -8.35 -23.18 -7.41
N ALA A 99 -9.05 -22.30 -6.69
CA ALA A 99 -9.05 -20.87 -6.94
C ALA A 99 -8.85 -20.07 -5.65
N TYR A 100 -7.94 -19.08 -5.67
CA TYR A 100 -7.72 -18.19 -4.54
C TYR A 100 -8.91 -17.28 -4.34
N THR A 101 -9.31 -17.08 -3.08
CA THR A 101 -10.33 -16.10 -2.72
C THR A 101 -10.22 -15.72 -1.26
N PHE A 102 -10.70 -14.53 -0.94
CA PHE A 102 -11.11 -14.24 0.42
C PHE A 102 -12.36 -15.04 0.80
N VAL A 103 -12.42 -15.43 2.07
CA VAL A 103 -13.52 -16.17 2.69
C VAL A 103 -13.93 -15.42 3.96
N ASP A 104 -15.23 -15.26 4.15
CA ASP A 104 -15.76 -14.64 5.36
C ASP A 104 -15.49 -15.54 6.57
N GLY A 105 -14.93 -14.95 7.62
CA GLY A 105 -14.67 -15.68 8.85
C GLY A 105 -13.66 -14.97 9.75
N PRO A 106 -13.60 -15.34 11.03
CA PRO A 106 -12.66 -14.74 11.95
C PRO A 106 -11.23 -15.19 11.60
N ALA A 107 -10.31 -14.22 11.55
CA ALA A 107 -8.88 -14.51 11.49
C ALA A 107 -8.33 -14.84 12.88
N VAL A 108 -8.86 -14.16 13.91
CA VAL A 108 -8.46 -14.32 15.31
C VAL A 108 -9.68 -14.34 16.23
N ARG A 109 -9.53 -14.91 17.44
CA ARG A 109 -10.63 -14.97 18.41
C ARG A 109 -11.01 -13.59 18.96
N HIS A 110 -10.01 -12.73 19.18
CA HIS A 110 -10.16 -11.42 19.82
C HIS A 110 -9.44 -10.35 18.98
N PRO A 111 -10.06 -9.86 17.90
CA PRO A 111 -9.45 -8.82 17.07
C PRO A 111 -9.35 -7.50 17.85
N ARG A 112 -8.21 -6.83 17.72
CA ARG A 112 -7.98 -5.53 18.37
C ARG A 112 -8.43 -4.39 17.45
N PRO A 113 -9.11 -3.35 17.98
CA PRO A 113 -9.33 -2.10 17.25
C PRO A 113 -8.01 -1.49 16.77
N GLY A 114 -8.05 -0.77 15.65
CA GLY A 114 -6.88 -0.22 14.97
C GLY A 114 -6.01 -1.27 14.27
N SER A 115 -6.48 -2.51 14.09
CA SER A 115 -5.72 -3.56 13.38
C SER A 115 -6.59 -4.36 12.44
N ILE A 116 -6.01 -4.79 11.33
CA ILE A 116 -6.61 -5.60 10.27
C ILE A 116 -5.95 -6.98 10.25
N TYR A 117 -6.70 -8.07 10.14
CA TYR A 117 -6.19 -9.43 10.24
C TYR A 117 -6.53 -10.27 9.00
N ILE A 118 -5.55 -11.01 8.48
CA ILE A 118 -5.76 -12.01 7.43
C ILE A 118 -5.31 -13.35 7.97
N ARG A 119 -6.19 -14.35 7.95
CA ARG A 119 -5.81 -15.74 8.24
C ARG A 119 -5.80 -16.56 6.95
N THR A 120 -4.65 -17.08 6.59
CA THR A 120 -4.55 -18.06 5.50
C THR A 120 -4.98 -19.43 6.01
N LEU A 121 -5.81 -20.09 5.23
CA LEU A 121 -6.32 -21.43 5.52
C LEU A 121 -5.28 -22.50 5.12
N SER A 122 -5.55 -23.75 5.50
CA SER A 122 -4.63 -24.88 5.28
C SER A 122 -4.52 -25.31 3.82
N ASP A 123 -5.51 -24.97 3.01
CA ASP A 123 -5.62 -25.31 1.59
C ASP A 123 -4.81 -24.37 0.68
N VAL A 124 -4.34 -23.23 1.20
CA VAL A 124 -3.52 -22.26 0.47
C VAL A 124 -2.17 -22.88 0.09
N PRO A 125 -1.82 -22.98 -1.21
CA PRO A 125 -0.49 -23.40 -1.63
C PRO A 125 0.59 -22.44 -1.13
N ASN A 126 1.66 -22.99 -0.55
CA ASN A 126 2.76 -22.19 -0.03
C ASN A 126 3.46 -21.41 -1.16
N GLY A 127 3.50 -20.08 -1.04
CA GLY A 127 4.17 -19.21 -2.01
C GLY A 127 3.44 -19.05 -3.35
N GLY A 128 2.18 -19.52 -3.47
CA GLY A 128 1.39 -19.38 -4.69
C GLY A 128 0.60 -18.06 -4.79
N ALA A 129 0.48 -17.30 -3.70
CA ALA A 129 -0.19 -16.02 -3.68
C ALA A 129 0.46 -15.06 -2.68
N TRP A 130 0.06 -13.79 -2.79
CA TRP A 130 0.41 -12.71 -1.89
C TRP A 130 -0.85 -12.09 -1.32
N VAL A 131 -0.87 -11.83 -0.02
CA VAL A 131 -1.99 -11.20 0.69
C VAL A 131 -1.50 -9.93 1.38
N GLY A 132 -2.41 -9.00 1.63
CA GLY A 132 -2.04 -7.79 2.33
C GLY A 132 -3.19 -6.81 2.48
N ILE A 133 -2.81 -5.56 2.74
CA ILE A 133 -3.75 -4.46 2.89
C ILE A 133 -3.50 -3.39 1.83
N GLY A 134 -4.53 -2.60 1.61
CA GLY A 134 -4.53 -1.44 0.75
C GLY A 134 -5.31 -0.31 1.37
N MET A 135 -5.28 0.81 0.66
CA MET A 135 -6.02 2.01 0.98
C MET A 135 -6.57 2.60 -0.32
N SER A 136 -7.82 3.07 -0.29
CA SER A 136 -8.52 3.60 -1.47
C SER A 136 -8.55 2.62 -2.66
N GLY A 137 -8.64 1.31 -2.39
CA GLY A 137 -8.75 0.26 -3.41
C GLY A 137 -7.43 -0.18 -4.06
N ALA A 138 -6.30 0.43 -3.69
CA ALA A 138 -4.98 0.03 -4.17
C ALA A 138 -4.14 -0.58 -3.04
N GLY A 139 -3.34 -1.60 -3.35
CA GLY A 139 -2.47 -2.25 -2.38
C GLY A 139 -1.36 -1.32 -1.88
N THR A 140 -1.04 -1.38 -0.59
CA THR A 140 0.05 -0.63 0.04
C THR A 140 1.13 -1.56 0.57
N PHE A 141 0.73 -2.68 1.19
CA PHE A 141 1.63 -3.67 1.77
C PHE A 141 1.18 -5.07 1.46
N VAL A 142 2.11 -5.96 1.12
CA VAL A 142 1.84 -7.36 0.85
C VAL A 142 2.90 -8.27 1.47
N VAL A 143 2.48 -9.50 1.79
CA VAL A 143 3.31 -10.58 2.32
C VAL A 143 3.03 -11.87 1.56
N PRO A 144 3.99 -12.80 1.47
CA PRO A 144 3.73 -14.10 0.86
C PRO A 144 2.67 -14.85 1.66
N ALA A 145 1.67 -15.42 0.99
CA ALA A 145 0.65 -16.24 1.62
C ALA A 145 1.26 -17.60 2.01
N THR A 146 1.41 -17.83 3.31
CA THR A 146 1.88 -19.10 3.89
C THR A 146 0.68 -19.80 4.52
N PRO A 147 0.37 -21.08 4.22
CA PRO A 147 -0.78 -21.77 4.79
C PRO A 147 -0.80 -21.79 6.32
N ASN A 148 -1.99 -21.73 6.92
CA ASN A 148 -2.23 -21.72 8.37
C ASN A 148 -1.60 -20.56 9.15
N MET A 149 -1.34 -19.43 8.49
CA MET A 149 -0.72 -18.27 9.10
C MET A 149 -1.75 -17.17 9.40
N VAL A 150 -1.45 -16.34 10.41
CA VAL A 150 -2.20 -15.11 10.68
C VAL A 150 -1.27 -13.93 10.48
N TYR A 151 -1.73 -12.96 9.69
CA TYR A 151 -1.07 -11.69 9.47
C TYR A 151 -1.92 -10.58 10.08
N ASP A 152 -1.37 -9.82 11.01
CA ASP A 152 -1.99 -8.61 11.55
C ASP A 152 -1.39 -7.36 10.90
N PHE A 153 -2.15 -6.33 10.62
CA PHE A 153 -1.64 -5.07 10.10
C PHE A 153 -2.18 -4.00 11.02
N THR A 154 -1.32 -3.15 11.58
CA THR A 154 -1.75 -2.02 12.40
C THR A 154 -1.50 -0.78 11.56
N PRO A 155 -2.51 -0.27 10.81
CA PRO A 155 -2.33 0.92 10.01
C PRO A 155 -1.84 2.08 10.85
N HIS A 156 -0.73 2.66 10.43
CA HIS A 156 -0.21 3.90 10.95
C HIS A 156 0.38 4.67 9.75
N PRO A 157 -0.50 5.22 8.90
CA PRO A 157 -0.08 5.68 7.59
C PRO A 157 0.87 6.86 7.72
N GLU A 158 2.11 6.65 7.28
CA GLU A 158 3.04 7.72 6.97
C GLU A 158 3.14 7.82 5.44
N TYR A 159 2.82 8.99 4.90
CA TYR A 159 2.83 9.21 3.46
C TYR A 159 4.19 9.77 3.03
N TRP A 160 4.79 9.11 2.06
CA TRP A 160 6.06 9.51 1.47
C TRP A 160 5.87 9.74 -0.03
N VAL A 161 6.59 10.71 -0.56
CA VAL A 161 6.62 10.99 -1.99
C VAL A 161 8.05 10.87 -2.53
N ALA A 162 8.20 10.31 -3.72
CA ALA A 162 9.46 10.29 -4.45
C ALA A 162 9.21 10.52 -5.94
N ALA A 163 10.27 10.86 -6.67
CA ALA A 163 10.25 10.96 -8.13
C ALA A 163 11.32 10.05 -8.75
N GLY A 164 10.97 9.43 -9.87
CA GLY A 164 11.82 8.46 -10.56
C GLY A 164 11.05 7.72 -11.66
N THR A 165 11.33 6.44 -11.82
CA THR A 165 10.57 5.54 -12.70
C THR A 165 9.75 4.62 -11.81
N PHE A 166 8.44 4.84 -11.77
CA PHE A 166 7.56 4.07 -10.90
C PHE A 166 6.27 3.64 -11.62
N THR A 167 5.84 2.41 -11.37
CA THR A 167 4.59 1.83 -11.85
C THR A 167 3.67 1.51 -10.67
N ALA A 168 2.41 1.96 -10.73
CA ALA A 168 1.41 1.66 -9.71
C ALA A 168 1.36 0.15 -9.38
N GLY A 169 1.43 -0.16 -8.09
CA GLY A 169 1.44 -1.53 -7.57
C GLY A 169 2.78 -2.25 -7.66
N GLU A 170 3.85 -1.64 -8.20
CA GLU A 170 5.16 -2.29 -8.16
C GLU A 170 5.72 -2.38 -6.74
N VAL A 171 6.45 -3.46 -6.49
CA VAL A 171 7.21 -3.64 -5.26
C VAL A 171 8.34 -2.62 -5.24
N MET A 172 8.41 -1.84 -4.17
CA MET A 172 9.41 -0.81 -3.98
C MET A 172 10.57 -1.33 -3.13
N ASP A 173 11.80 -1.02 -3.54
CA ASP A 173 12.95 -1.08 -2.65
C ASP A 173 13.06 0.25 -1.90
N ILE A 174 12.47 0.32 -0.71
CA ILE A 174 12.45 1.58 0.06
C ILE A 174 13.85 1.99 0.50
N GLU A 175 14.78 1.05 0.68
CA GLU A 175 16.14 1.34 1.14
C GLU A 175 16.97 2.03 0.06
N GLU A 176 16.69 1.75 -1.22
CA GLU A 176 17.33 2.41 -2.35
C GLU A 176 16.76 3.81 -2.65
N ILE A 177 15.60 4.18 -2.11
CA ILE A 177 14.99 5.50 -2.36
C ILE A 177 15.63 6.56 -1.45
N THR A 178 16.62 7.25 -2.00
CA THR A 178 17.40 8.27 -1.30
C THR A 178 16.78 9.67 -1.30
N ASN A 179 15.83 9.95 -2.19
CA ASN A 179 15.22 11.28 -2.38
C ASN A 179 13.76 11.35 -1.89
N ALA A 180 13.32 10.42 -1.03
CA ALA A 180 11.96 10.41 -0.51
C ALA A 180 11.71 11.60 0.46
N HIS A 181 10.54 12.21 0.34
CA HIS A 181 10.07 13.27 1.23
C HIS A 181 8.84 12.82 2.01
N LYS A 182 8.88 12.96 3.34
CA LYS A 182 7.73 12.65 4.20
C LYS A 182 6.71 13.79 4.13
N VAL A 183 5.47 13.46 3.80
CA VAL A 183 4.37 14.43 3.83
C VAL A 183 3.73 14.39 5.21
N THR A 184 3.76 15.51 5.92
CA THR A 184 3.20 15.62 7.27
C THR A 184 1.89 16.39 7.21
N TYR A 185 0.78 15.70 7.44
CA TYR A 185 -0.55 16.28 7.55
C TYR A 185 -0.83 16.57 9.03
N GLU A 186 -0.55 17.79 9.48
CA GLU A 186 -0.83 18.20 10.86
C GLU A 186 -2.28 18.68 11.00
N SER A 187 -2.52 19.98 10.75
CA SER A 187 -3.83 20.63 10.87
C SER A 187 -4.58 20.74 9.54
N THR A 188 -3.93 20.42 8.42
CA THR A 188 -4.49 20.48 7.08
C THR A 188 -4.45 19.13 6.40
N LEU A 189 -5.46 18.86 5.56
CA LEU A 189 -5.56 17.63 4.78
C LEU A 189 -5.10 17.81 3.32
N THR A 190 -4.58 18.99 2.98
CA THR A 190 -4.10 19.36 1.64
C THR A 190 -2.69 19.89 1.73
N HIS A 191 -1.79 19.37 0.90
CA HIS A 191 -0.40 19.85 0.78
C HIS A 191 0.01 20.07 -0.67
N SER A 192 1.02 20.93 -0.87
CA SER A 192 1.64 21.16 -2.17
C SER A 192 3.17 21.04 -2.05
N LEU A 193 3.77 20.32 -3.00
CA LEU A 193 5.21 20.12 -3.11
C LEU A 193 5.71 20.48 -4.50
N VAL A 194 7.00 20.80 -4.58
CA VAL A 194 7.72 21.06 -5.82
C VAL A 194 8.89 20.08 -5.92
N LEU A 195 8.97 19.36 -7.04
CA LEU A 195 10.16 18.63 -7.43
C LEU A 195 11.12 19.60 -8.14
N HIS A 196 12.28 19.84 -7.57
CA HIS A 196 13.26 20.76 -8.15
C HIS A 196 14.20 20.06 -9.15
N ALA A 197 15.02 20.86 -9.84
CA ALA A 197 16.00 20.37 -10.82
C ALA A 197 17.08 19.44 -10.24
N ASP A 198 17.27 19.43 -8.92
CA ASP A 198 18.14 18.51 -8.19
C ASP A 198 17.45 17.20 -7.81
N ASN A 199 16.23 16.95 -8.32
CA ASN A 199 15.38 15.79 -8.02
C ASN A 199 15.01 15.64 -6.54
N LEU A 200 15.02 16.74 -5.79
CA LEU A 200 14.55 16.79 -4.40
C LEU A 200 13.16 17.43 -4.31
N MET A 201 12.31 16.83 -3.48
CA MET A 201 10.99 17.35 -3.14
C MET A 201 11.07 18.35 -1.99
N ARG A 202 10.42 19.50 -2.14
CA ARG A 202 10.31 20.55 -1.11
C ARG A 202 8.90 21.11 -1.05
N ALA A 203 8.54 21.73 0.07
CA ALA A 203 7.29 22.49 0.19
C ALA A 203 7.23 23.60 -0.87
N ALA A 204 6.06 23.78 -1.46
CA ALA A 204 5.78 24.84 -2.44
C ALA A 204 5.74 26.23 -1.80
#